data_AF-A0A0T5X9M4-F1
#
_entry.id   AF-A0A0T5X9M4-F1
#
_cell.length_a   1.000
_cell.length_b   1.000
_cell.length_c   1.000
_cell.angle_alpha   90.00
_cell.angle_beta   90.00
_cell.angle_gamma   90.00
#
_symmetry.space_group_name_H-M   'P 1'
#
loop_
_entity.id
_entity.type
_entity.pdbx_description
1 polymer ?
#
loop_
_entity_poly.entity_id
_entity_poly.type
_entity_poly.pdbx_seq_one_letter_code
_entity_poly.pdbx_strand_id
1 'polypeptide(L)'
;MVKMPELVVINKKPSILSRCVLPSPACSFEIIYIEDIVLRVISSYLEPSIDPPLWLLEAWNRFWRGERPKVKLGTPRRPSRFSEKVYEVVEGIPFGHKKTYGEVAALAGNPKGARAVGTIMRYNPWPPFVPCHRVIGKDGDLLGYGGPQGIKIKEALIAYEAKVLNNPSAE
;
A
#
# COMPACT_ATOMS: atom_id res chain seq x y z
N MET A 1 8.91 -2.73 -17.40
CA MET A 1 8.22 -1.65 -16.68
C MET A 1 6.88 -2.20 -16.23
N VAL A 2 6.68 -2.41 -14.93
CA VAL A 2 5.44 -3.01 -14.41
C VAL A 2 4.37 -1.91 -14.38
N LYS A 3 3.25 -2.12 -15.09
CA LYS A 3 2.13 -1.17 -15.17
C LYS A 3 1.36 -1.21 -13.86
N MET A 4 0.99 -0.06 -13.27
CA MET A 4 0.19 0.04 -12.02
C MET A 4 -1.08 -0.85 -12.03
N PRO A 5 -1.69 -1.19 -10.87
CA PRO A 5 -3.06 -1.69 -10.88
C PRO A 5 -3.93 -0.61 -11.50
N GLU A 6 -5.07 -1.01 -12.05
CA GLU A 6 -5.95 -0.07 -12.74
C GLU A 6 -6.37 1.07 -11.80
N LEU A 7 -5.79 2.26 -12.01
CA LEU A 7 -6.09 3.47 -11.26
C LEU A 7 -7.33 4.13 -11.88
N VAL A 8 -8.44 4.06 -11.17
CA VAL A 8 -9.74 4.56 -11.63
C VAL A 8 -10.02 5.93 -11.02
N VAL A 9 -10.33 6.92 -11.87
CA VAL A 9 -10.78 8.23 -11.40
C VAL A 9 -12.30 8.20 -11.17
N ILE A 10 -12.72 8.45 -9.93
CA ILE A 10 -14.13 8.40 -9.53
C ILE A 10 -14.76 9.79 -9.76
N ASN A 11 -15.42 9.95 -10.91
CA ASN A 11 -15.93 11.25 -11.40
C ASN A 11 -17.16 11.79 -10.64
N LYS A 12 -17.83 10.96 -9.83
CA LYS A 12 -18.97 11.37 -9.00
C LYS A 12 -18.81 10.79 -7.60
N LYS A 13 -19.15 11.57 -6.58
CA LYS A 13 -19.16 11.08 -5.20
C LYS A 13 -20.13 9.90 -5.12
N PRO A 14 -19.68 8.70 -4.72
CA PRO A 14 -20.55 7.54 -4.59
C PRO A 14 -21.71 7.84 -3.64
N SER A 15 -22.91 7.38 -4.00
CA SER A 15 -24.08 7.45 -3.13
C SER A 15 -23.99 6.47 -1.95
N ILE A 16 -23.29 5.35 -2.12
CA ILE A 16 -23.07 4.32 -1.10
C ILE A 16 -21.60 3.92 -1.11
N LEU A 17 -20.97 3.96 0.07
CA LEU A 17 -19.63 3.46 0.30
C LEU A 17 -19.73 2.22 1.19
N SER A 18 -19.05 1.16 0.78
CA SER A 18 -18.93 -0.06 1.58
C SER A 18 -17.63 -0.05 2.38
N ARG A 19 -17.65 -0.78 3.50
CA ARG A 19 -16.52 -0.87 4.43
C ARG A 19 -16.37 -2.30 4.90
N CYS A 20 -15.12 -2.75 5.03
CA CYS A 20 -14.78 -3.97 5.74
C CYS A 20 -13.45 -3.80 6.46
N VAL A 21 -13.17 -4.69 7.40
CA VAL A 21 -11.92 -4.74 8.14
C VAL A 21 -11.23 -6.06 7.85
N LEU A 22 -9.99 -6.01 7.37
CA LEU A 22 -9.17 -7.20 7.14
C LEU A 22 -7.95 -7.20 8.06
N PRO A 23 -7.58 -8.35 8.66
CA PRO A 23 -6.42 -8.44 9.52
C PRO A 23 -5.13 -8.42 8.69
N SER A 24 -4.06 -7.95 9.29
CA SER A 24 -2.70 -8.06 8.77
C SER A 24 -1.76 -8.56 9.87
N PRO A 25 -0.52 -8.93 9.53
CA PRO A 25 0.49 -9.35 10.51
C PRO A 25 0.85 -8.30 11.58
N ALA A 26 0.51 -7.02 11.38
CA ALA A 26 0.88 -5.93 12.28
C ALA A 26 -0.32 -5.22 12.92
N CYS A 27 -1.47 -5.15 12.24
CA CYS A 27 -2.68 -4.45 12.67
C CYS A 27 -3.88 -4.92 11.84
N SER A 28 -5.07 -4.39 12.09
CA SER A 28 -6.18 -4.49 11.14
C SER A 28 -6.14 -3.34 10.15
N PHE A 29 -6.79 -3.50 8.99
CA PHE A 29 -7.00 -2.42 8.04
C PHE A 29 -8.48 -2.27 7.73
N GLU A 30 -9.02 -1.08 7.99
CA GLU A 30 -10.33 -0.67 7.50
C GLU A 30 -10.18 -0.28 6.02
N ILE A 31 -10.96 -0.93 5.16
CA ILE A 31 -10.94 -0.76 3.71
C ILE A 31 -12.28 -0.17 3.28
N ILE A 32 -12.23 0.99 2.64
CA ILE A 32 -13.37 1.69 2.06
C ILE A 32 -13.35 1.44 0.55
N TYR A 33 -14.45 0.94 0.01
CA TYR A 33 -14.56 0.56 -1.40
C TYR A 33 -15.94 0.88 -1.98
N ILE A 34 -16.02 0.89 -3.31
CA ILE A 34 -17.27 0.90 -4.09
C ILE A 34 -17.15 -0.20 -5.13
N GLU A 35 -18.18 -1.04 -5.27
CA GLU A 35 -18.15 -2.21 -6.17
C GLU A 35 -16.88 -3.05 -5.92
N ASP A 36 -15.98 -3.14 -6.91
CA ASP A 36 -14.69 -3.84 -6.85
C ASP A 36 -13.47 -2.89 -6.80
N ILE A 37 -13.68 -1.64 -6.40
CA ILE A 37 -12.68 -0.56 -6.40
C ILE A 37 -12.36 -0.11 -4.97
N VAL A 38 -11.10 -0.28 -4.56
CA VAL A 38 -10.60 0.20 -3.26
C VAL A 38 -10.32 1.70 -3.32
N LEU A 39 -11.00 2.46 -2.47
CA LEU A 39 -10.88 3.93 -2.43
C LEU A 39 -9.88 4.39 -1.37
N ARG A 40 -9.89 3.72 -0.21
CA ARG A 40 -9.02 4.08 0.91
C ARG A 40 -8.80 2.89 1.82
N VAL A 41 -7.61 2.80 2.38
CA VAL A 41 -7.25 1.83 3.40
C VAL A 41 -6.60 2.54 4.57
N ILE A 42 -7.03 2.20 5.79
CA ILE A 42 -6.65 2.87 7.01
C ILE A 42 -6.22 1.80 8.02
N SER A 43 -4.99 1.90 8.53
CA SER A 43 -4.57 1.05 9.64
C SER A 43 -5.47 1.30 10.86
N SER A 44 -5.98 0.24 11.45
CA SER A 44 -6.93 0.26 12.56
C SER A 44 -6.62 -0.88 13.54
N TYR A 45 -7.35 -0.89 14.65
CA TYR A 45 -7.37 -1.99 15.62
C TYR A 45 -8.80 -2.51 15.80
N LEU A 46 -9.61 -2.38 14.76
CA LEU A 46 -10.98 -2.90 14.74
C LEU A 46 -10.95 -4.41 14.51
N GLU A 47 -11.98 -5.08 15.01
CA GLU A 47 -12.20 -6.50 14.75
C GLU A 47 -12.41 -6.76 13.26
N PRO A 48 -11.86 -7.86 12.71
CA PRO A 48 -12.10 -8.28 11.33
C PRO A 48 -13.59 -8.41 11.02
N SER A 49 -13.97 -8.05 9.80
CA SER A 49 -15.33 -8.27 9.31
C SER A 49 -15.58 -9.76 9.11
N ILE A 50 -16.78 -10.22 9.49
CA ILE A 50 -17.18 -11.64 9.38
C ILE A 50 -17.29 -12.07 7.91
N ASP A 51 -17.76 -11.18 7.04
CA ASP A 51 -18.03 -11.48 5.63
C ASP A 51 -17.48 -10.38 4.70
N PRO A 52 -16.16 -10.34 4.47
CA PRO A 52 -15.56 -9.42 3.50
C PRO A 52 -15.85 -9.90 2.07
N PRO A 53 -15.94 -8.99 1.08
CA PRO A 53 -16.13 -9.39 -0.31
C PRO A 53 -15.02 -10.34 -0.79
N LEU A 54 -15.41 -11.43 -1.45
CA LEU A 54 -14.48 -12.48 -1.90
C LEU A 54 -13.34 -11.94 -2.77
N TRP A 55 -13.64 -11.00 -3.69
CA TRP A 55 -12.63 -10.39 -4.55
C TRP A 55 -11.55 -9.64 -3.75
N LEU A 56 -11.94 -9.03 -2.64
CA LEU A 56 -11.05 -8.25 -1.79
C LEU A 56 -10.22 -9.17 -0.91
N LEU A 57 -10.85 -10.21 -0.34
CA LEU A 57 -10.16 -11.24 0.44
C LEU A 57 -9.10 -11.97 -0.40
N GLU A 58 -9.42 -12.33 -1.65
CA GLU A 58 -8.46 -12.94 -2.58
C GLU A 58 -7.29 -12.00 -2.89
N ALA A 59 -7.57 -10.73 -3.20
CA ALA A 59 -6.52 -9.73 -3.43
C ALA A 59 -5.63 -9.54 -2.19
N TRP A 60 -6.23 -9.53 -1.00
CA TRP A 60 -5.54 -9.40 0.28
C TRP A 60 -4.61 -10.59 0.56
N ASN A 61 -5.10 -11.80 0.39
CA ASN A 61 -4.32 -13.03 0.61
C ASN A 61 -3.16 -13.14 -0.37
N ARG A 62 -3.37 -12.79 -1.64
CA ARG A 62 -2.28 -12.69 -2.62
C ARG A 62 -1.17 -11.76 -2.17
N PHE A 63 -1.52 -10.57 -1.69
CA PHE A 63 -0.54 -9.60 -1.21
C PHE A 63 0.34 -10.20 -0.10
N TRP A 64 -0.26 -10.85 0.90
CA TRP A 64 0.48 -11.40 2.04
C TRP A 64 1.32 -12.63 1.72
N ARG A 65 1.01 -13.34 0.63
CA ARG A 65 1.86 -14.41 0.07
C ARG A 65 2.97 -13.89 -0.85
N GLY A 66 3.11 -12.58 -0.99
CA GLY A 66 4.09 -11.96 -1.88
C GLY A 66 3.73 -12.04 -3.37
N GLU A 67 2.51 -12.47 -3.69
CA GLU A 67 1.97 -12.41 -5.03
C GLU A 67 1.45 -11.01 -5.35
N ARG A 68 1.27 -10.74 -6.65
CA ARG A 68 0.67 -9.49 -7.08
C ARG A 68 -0.85 -9.50 -6.80
N PRO A 69 -1.37 -8.55 -5.99
CA PRO A 69 -2.80 -8.45 -5.75
C PRO A 69 -3.53 -8.01 -7.03
N LYS A 70 -4.69 -8.61 -7.31
CA LYS A 70 -5.59 -8.18 -8.37
C LYS A 70 -6.64 -7.24 -7.78
N VAL A 71 -6.35 -5.93 -7.80
CA VAL A 71 -7.20 -4.91 -7.18
C VAL A 71 -7.27 -3.66 -8.05
N LYS A 72 -8.44 -3.01 -8.11
CA LYS A 72 -8.60 -1.68 -8.70
C LYS A 72 -8.47 -0.63 -7.62
N LEU A 73 -7.67 0.41 -7.87
CA LEU A 73 -7.47 1.49 -6.92
C LEU A 73 -8.20 2.74 -7.42
N GLY A 74 -9.07 3.30 -6.59
CA GLY A 74 -9.86 4.47 -6.92
C GLY A 74 -9.29 5.74 -6.30
N THR A 75 -9.33 6.85 -7.05
CA THR A 75 -8.98 8.19 -6.58
C THR A 75 -10.07 9.21 -6.95
N PRO A 76 -10.39 10.19 -6.08
CA PRO A 76 -11.34 11.24 -6.43
C PRO A 76 -10.81 12.20 -7.51
N ARG A 77 -9.48 12.26 -7.69
CA ARG A 77 -8.84 13.08 -8.72
C ARG A 77 -7.57 12.40 -9.22
N ARG A 78 -7.25 12.59 -10.50
CA ARG A 78 -6.00 12.10 -11.05
C ARG A 78 -4.81 12.70 -10.28
N PRO A 79 -3.84 11.88 -9.80
CA PRO A 79 -2.64 12.41 -9.17
C PRO A 79 -1.78 13.21 -10.16
N SER A 80 -0.82 13.98 -9.66
CA SER A 80 0.18 14.60 -10.54
C SER A 80 0.98 13.52 -11.28
N ARG A 81 1.56 13.84 -12.45
CA ARG A 81 2.42 12.90 -13.20
C ARG A 81 3.54 12.30 -12.33
N PHE A 82 4.14 13.12 -11.46
CA PHE A 82 5.18 12.64 -10.54
C PHE A 82 4.60 11.71 -9.48
N SER A 83 3.44 12.03 -8.90
CA SER A 83 2.75 11.16 -7.94
C SER A 83 2.34 9.82 -8.54
N GLU A 84 1.81 9.80 -9.76
CA GLU A 84 1.51 8.56 -10.50
C GLU A 84 2.77 7.72 -10.67
N LYS A 85 3.88 8.31 -11.11
CA LYS A 85 5.16 7.61 -11.24
C LYS A 85 5.70 7.09 -9.92
N VAL A 86 5.55 7.84 -8.84
CA VAL A 86 5.93 7.36 -7.50
C VAL A 86 5.10 6.15 -7.09
N TYR A 87 3.77 6.17 -7.30
CA TYR A 87 2.93 5.02 -7.00
C TYR A 87 3.28 3.79 -7.86
N GLU A 88 3.56 3.97 -9.15
CA GLU A 88 4.06 2.90 -10.04
C GLU A 88 5.37 2.29 -9.54
N VAL A 89 6.34 3.13 -9.16
CA VAL A 89 7.61 2.64 -8.64
C VAL A 89 7.43 1.88 -7.33
N VAL A 90 6.61 2.40 -6.41
CA VAL A 90 6.43 1.82 -5.07
C VAL A 90 5.67 0.51 -5.12
N GLU A 91 4.61 0.42 -5.93
CA GLU A 91 3.87 -0.82 -6.16
C GLU A 91 4.74 -1.89 -6.84
N GLY A 92 5.71 -1.47 -7.66
CA GLY A 92 6.70 -2.36 -8.25
C GLY A 92 7.82 -2.83 -7.31
N ILE A 93 7.89 -2.37 -6.05
CA ILE A 93 8.88 -2.88 -5.09
C ILE A 93 8.46 -4.29 -4.67
N PRO A 94 9.27 -5.34 -4.93
CA PRO A 94 8.88 -6.71 -4.60
C PRO A 94 8.64 -6.91 -3.10
N PHE A 95 7.84 -7.92 -2.77
CA PHE A 95 7.62 -8.33 -1.38
C PHE A 95 8.97 -8.64 -0.69
N GLY A 96 9.13 -8.18 0.55
CA GLY A 96 10.36 -8.28 1.34
C GLY A 96 11.52 -7.39 0.91
N HIS A 97 11.37 -6.64 -0.20
CA HIS A 97 12.38 -5.71 -0.68
C HIS A 97 12.07 -4.28 -0.26
N LYS A 98 13.10 -3.44 -0.22
CA LYS A 98 13.00 -2.04 0.20
C LYS A 98 13.67 -1.14 -0.82
N LYS A 99 13.21 0.10 -0.90
CA LYS A 99 13.90 1.20 -1.61
C LYS A 99 13.95 2.43 -0.72
N THR A 100 14.97 3.24 -0.90
CA THR A 100 15.05 4.54 -0.24
C THR A 100 14.13 5.55 -0.92
N TYR A 101 13.73 6.60 -0.19
CA TYR A 101 13.00 7.73 -0.80
C TYR A 101 13.73 8.34 -2.00
N GLY A 102 15.06 8.37 -1.98
CA GLY A 102 15.90 8.88 -3.08
C GLY A 102 15.86 7.97 -4.31
N GLU A 103 15.96 6.66 -4.12
CA GLU A 103 15.85 5.69 -5.22
C GLU A 103 14.47 5.74 -5.88
N VAL A 104 13.40 5.83 -5.08
CA VAL A 104 12.04 5.98 -5.60
C VAL A 104 11.92 7.27 -6.41
N ALA A 105 12.46 8.38 -5.91
CA ALA A 105 12.42 9.66 -6.60
C ALA A 105 13.17 9.61 -7.94
N ALA A 106 14.36 9.01 -7.97
CA ALA A 106 15.14 8.83 -9.19
C ALA A 106 14.41 7.96 -10.23
N LEU A 107 13.84 6.83 -9.80
CA LEU A 107 13.06 5.94 -10.67
C LEU A 107 11.77 6.61 -11.17
N ALA A 108 11.18 7.50 -10.38
CA ALA A 108 10.02 8.29 -10.77
C ALA A 108 10.35 9.51 -11.66
N GLY A 109 11.62 9.68 -12.06
CA GLY A 109 12.07 10.72 -12.98
C GLY A 109 12.46 12.05 -12.35
N ASN A 110 12.59 12.12 -11.01
CA ASN A 110 13.09 13.31 -10.32
C ASN A 110 14.07 12.90 -9.19
N PRO A 111 15.38 12.74 -9.48
CA PRO A 111 16.38 12.34 -8.49
C PRO A 111 16.47 13.24 -7.25
N LYS A 112 16.07 14.51 -7.35
CA LYS A 112 16.04 15.47 -6.23
C LYS A 112 14.71 15.44 -5.45
N GLY A 113 13.78 14.56 -5.82
CA GLY A 113 12.40 14.52 -5.33
C GLY A 113 12.16 13.73 -4.04
N ALA A 114 13.19 13.31 -3.30
CA ALA A 114 13.03 12.43 -2.13
C ALA A 114 12.03 12.94 -1.08
N ARG A 115 12.06 14.25 -0.77
CA ARG A 115 11.11 14.87 0.17
C ARG A 115 9.66 14.83 -0.36
N ALA A 116 9.48 15.02 -1.67
CA ALA A 116 8.17 14.91 -2.31
C ALA A 116 7.65 13.47 -2.26
N VAL A 117 8.51 12.46 -2.46
CA VAL A 117 8.16 11.05 -2.24
C VAL A 117 7.71 10.82 -0.81
N GLY A 118 8.42 11.34 0.18
CA GLY A 118 8.02 11.25 1.59
C GLY A 118 6.60 11.79 1.85
N THR A 119 6.26 12.94 1.27
CA THR A 119 4.91 13.50 1.33
C THR A 119 3.89 12.60 0.63
N ILE A 120 4.19 12.08 -0.56
CA ILE A 120 3.30 11.17 -1.30
C ILE A 120 3.04 9.89 -0.50
N MET A 121 4.07 9.31 0.13
CA MET A 121 3.94 8.12 0.97
C MET A 121 3.16 8.40 2.26
N ARG A 122 3.32 9.58 2.86
CA ARG A 122 2.53 10.00 4.02
C ARG A 122 1.02 10.05 3.74
N TYR A 123 0.66 10.43 2.51
CA TYR A 123 -0.73 10.55 2.07
C TYR A 123 -1.18 9.42 1.15
N ASN A 124 -0.45 8.30 1.12
CA ASN A 124 -0.83 7.12 0.36
C ASN A 124 -2.20 6.61 0.86
N PRO A 125 -3.25 6.60 0.02
CA PRO A 125 -4.57 6.16 0.43
C PRO A 125 -4.74 4.64 0.34
N TRP A 126 -3.79 3.90 -0.25
CA TRP A 126 -3.95 2.47 -0.54
C TRP A 126 -2.91 1.54 0.12
N PRO A 127 -2.43 1.76 1.36
CA PRO A 127 -1.61 0.75 2.02
C PRO A 127 -2.44 -0.52 2.27
N PRO A 128 -1.90 -1.75 2.23
CA PRO A 128 -0.55 -2.09 1.80
C PRO A 128 -0.44 -2.31 0.28
N PHE A 129 -1.54 -2.22 -0.49
CA PHE A 129 -1.55 -2.43 -1.95
C PHE A 129 -0.55 -1.54 -2.71
N VAL A 130 -0.43 -0.28 -2.29
CA VAL A 130 0.76 0.53 -2.55
C VAL A 130 1.62 0.42 -1.28
N PRO A 131 2.72 -0.37 -1.30
CA PRO A 131 3.42 -0.81 -0.11
C PRO A 131 4.38 0.28 0.40
N CYS A 132 3.85 1.39 0.91
CA CYS A 132 4.66 2.51 1.38
C CYS A 132 5.55 2.17 2.59
N HIS A 133 5.30 1.05 3.29
CA HIS A 133 6.21 0.51 4.31
C HIS A 133 7.55 0.05 3.72
N ARG A 134 7.60 -0.31 2.42
CA ARG A 134 8.85 -0.70 1.72
C ARG A 134 9.74 0.50 1.34
N VAL A 135 9.27 1.74 1.55
CA VAL A 135 10.05 2.95 1.27
C VAL A 135 10.71 3.49 2.54
N ILE A 136 12.03 3.52 2.60
CA ILE A 136 12.79 3.81 3.83
C ILE A 136 13.77 5.00 3.69
N GLY A 137 14.33 5.46 4.81
CA GLY A 137 15.41 6.43 4.84
C GLY A 137 16.70 5.90 4.19
N LYS A 138 17.60 6.81 3.80
CA LYS A 138 18.86 6.46 3.13
C LYS A 138 19.78 5.58 3.98
N ASP A 139 19.75 5.77 5.31
CA ASP A 139 20.62 5.08 6.28
C ASP A 139 19.93 3.85 6.89
N GLY A 140 18.79 3.42 6.32
CA GLY A 140 17.98 2.32 6.87
C GLY A 140 16.84 2.77 7.77
N ASP A 141 16.76 4.07 8.09
CA ASP A 141 15.77 4.61 9.03
C ASP A 141 14.32 4.36 8.60
N LEU A 142 13.50 3.92 9.55
CA LEU A 142 12.05 3.83 9.38
C LEU A 142 11.42 5.19 9.64
N LEU A 143 11.32 6.00 8.58
CA LEU A 143 10.62 7.28 8.62
C LEU A 143 9.14 7.07 8.33
N GLY A 144 8.28 7.78 9.08
CA GLY A 144 6.87 8.09 8.78
C GLY A 144 5.99 6.98 8.19
N TYR A 145 4.91 6.64 8.89
CA TYR A 145 3.86 5.76 8.39
C TYR A 145 2.58 6.08 9.18
N GLY A 146 1.51 6.57 8.55
CA GLY A 146 0.17 6.68 9.17
C GLY A 146 -0.04 7.45 10.49
N GLY A 147 0.96 8.02 11.16
CA GLY A 147 0.83 8.68 12.48
C GLY A 147 1.84 8.17 13.53
N PRO A 148 1.68 8.50 14.84
CA PRO A 148 2.66 8.19 15.89
C PRO A 148 2.96 6.70 16.07
N GLN A 149 1.98 5.82 15.83
CA GLN A 149 2.15 4.37 15.97
C GLN A 149 2.67 3.68 14.71
N GLY A 150 2.65 4.35 13.55
CA GLY A 150 2.86 3.61 12.32
C GLY A 150 4.30 3.23 12.03
N ILE A 151 5.30 3.79 12.72
CA ILE A 151 6.67 3.25 12.65
C ILE A 151 6.68 1.79 13.12
N LYS A 152 5.98 1.47 14.21
CA LYS A 152 5.86 0.08 14.71
C LYS A 152 5.13 -0.82 13.71
N ILE A 153 4.06 -0.31 13.09
CA ILE A 153 3.34 -1.05 12.04
C ILE A 153 4.28 -1.32 10.86
N LYS A 154 5.01 -0.30 10.39
CA LYS A 154 5.96 -0.41 9.29
C LYS A 154 7.06 -1.44 9.59
N GLU A 155 7.63 -1.40 10.80
CA GLU A 155 8.63 -2.35 11.26
C GLU A 155 8.08 -3.80 11.26
N ALA A 156 6.91 -4.00 11.87
CA ALA A 156 6.27 -5.32 11.93
C ALA A 156 5.93 -5.87 10.54
N LEU A 157 5.45 -5.03 9.63
CA LEU A 157 5.19 -5.42 8.24
C LEU A 157 6.48 -5.82 7.53
N ILE A 158 7.55 -5.03 7.61
CA ILE A 158 8.85 -5.36 7.01
C ILE A 158 9.39 -6.69 7.58
N ALA A 159 9.29 -6.89 8.89
CA ALA A 159 9.75 -8.11 9.55
C ALA A 159 8.95 -9.34 9.09
N TYR A 160 7.63 -9.20 8.95
CA TYR A 160 6.78 -10.25 8.39
C TYR A 160 7.18 -10.62 6.96
N GLU A 161 7.35 -9.62 6.10
CA GLU A 161 7.70 -9.90 4.69
C GLU A 161 9.05 -10.63 4.58
N ALA A 162 10.04 -10.23 5.38
CA ALA A 162 11.34 -10.91 5.45
C ALA A 162 11.22 -12.35 5.95
N LYS A 163 10.35 -12.61 6.94
CA LYS A 163 10.11 -13.96 7.47
C LYS A 163 9.50 -14.89 6.41
N VAL A 164 8.50 -14.41 5.67
CA VAL A 164 7.84 -15.19 4.62
C VAL A 164 8.81 -15.55 3.49
N LEU A 165 9.70 -14.63 3.08
CA LEU A 165 10.73 -14.93 2.08
C LEU A 165 11.71 -16.01 2.54
N ASN A 166 12.06 -16.03 3.82
CA ASN A 166 13.02 -16.99 4.38
C ASN A 166 12.41 -18.37 4.65
N ASN A 167 11.07 -18.49 4.68
CA ASN A 167 10.34 -19.75 4.89
C ASN A 167 9.22 -19.91 3.84
N PRO A 168 9.56 -20.28 2.59
CA PRO A 168 8.57 -20.42 1.51
C PRO A 168 7.60 -21.62 1.70
N SER A 169 7.78 -22.44 2.74
CA SER A 169 7.08 -23.70 2.98
C SER A 169 6.13 -23.71 4.19
N ALA A 170 5.70 -22.55 4.69
CA ALA A 170 4.65 -22.46 5.71
C ALA A 170 3.27 -22.22 5.05
N GLU A 171 2.80 -23.22 4.30
CA GLU A 171 1.38 -23.45 3.99
C GLU A 171 0.96 -24.81 4.57
#